data_AF-A0A9J7MQ11-F1
#
_entry.id   AF-A0A9J7MQ11-F1
#
_cell.length_a   1.000
_cell.length_b   1.000
_cell.length_c   1.000
_cell.angle_alpha   90.00
_cell.angle_beta   90.00
_cell.angle_gamma   90.00
#
_symmetry.space_group_name_H-M   'P 1'
#
loop_
_entity.id
_entity.type
_entity.pdbx_description
1 polymer ?
#
loop_
_entity_poly.entity_id
_entity_poly.type
_entity_poly.pdbx_seq_one_letter_code
_entity_poly.pdbx_strand_id
1 'polypeptide(L)'
;MAAAPKKRAFAEDMKGKGGPGEDGDGQEEDSEEEMYSGSEESEGSDMDVAQEVQVDFEARTACDSDFHGIKRLLGQLFLKSHVNLSELTDIILSQNYIGCVIKQGEIPEDSDSDDGEEEIFGFITVVNITDRKDKPCLQALKDLVLERCKDCAPKSTYEELNSILENDRHRVGFLMCERFINLPPQLALPMYESLNKDLQQAQIMEMQYAFDYILLISKTYTEVKTAGGRKGKKSSQPQEQREEILFSNAEEEFFHQEAHTSFSYPVIEESDSGFSGKWKFGDSATKPFRTVMLVPNSRMVEINKKMEEYLSV
;
A
#
# COMPACT_ATOMS: atom_id res chain seq x y z
N MET A 1 -12.71 -32.48 19.18
CA MET A 1 -12.89 -32.25 20.63
C MET A 1 -12.10 -31.00 21.00
N ALA A 2 -12.80 -30.03 21.57
CA ALA A 2 -12.35 -28.66 21.80
C ALA A 2 -11.49 -28.52 23.08
N ALA A 3 -10.70 -27.45 23.14
CA ALA A 3 -10.36 -26.77 24.39
C ALA A 3 -10.16 -25.27 24.13
N ALA A 4 -10.97 -24.45 24.80
CA ALA A 4 -10.99 -22.98 24.72
C ALA A 4 -9.93 -22.33 25.64
N PRO A 5 -9.49 -21.08 25.37
CA PRO A 5 -8.62 -20.33 26.26
C PRO A 5 -9.38 -19.42 27.26
N LYS A 6 -8.73 -19.21 28.41
CA LYS A 6 -9.24 -18.59 29.65
C LYS A 6 -9.14 -17.06 29.64
N LYS A 7 -10.21 -16.39 30.11
CA LYS A 7 -10.24 -14.97 30.50
C LYS A 7 -9.36 -14.70 31.74
N ARG A 8 -8.70 -13.54 31.79
CA ARG A 8 -8.10 -12.94 33.00
C ARG A 8 -8.86 -11.67 33.35
N ALA A 9 -9.35 -11.60 34.58
CA ALA A 9 -9.86 -10.39 35.22
C ALA A 9 -8.72 -9.69 35.98
N PHE A 10 -8.74 -8.36 36.03
CA PHE A 10 -7.90 -7.54 36.91
C PHE A 10 -8.79 -6.66 37.78
N ALA A 11 -8.40 -6.56 39.04
CA ALA A 11 -9.16 -6.03 40.16
C ALA A 11 -9.11 -4.50 40.30
N GLU A 12 -10.15 -3.96 40.93
CA GLU A 12 -10.23 -2.61 41.50
C GLU A 12 -9.28 -2.43 42.70
N ASP A 13 -8.88 -1.19 42.96
CA ASP A 13 -8.49 -0.74 44.29
C ASP A 13 -8.99 0.69 44.55
N MET A 14 -9.56 0.89 45.74
CA MET A 14 -10.28 2.08 46.21
C MET A 14 -9.45 2.79 47.29
N LYS A 15 -9.47 4.14 47.33
CA LYS A 15 -9.31 5.07 48.50
C LYS A 15 -8.88 6.46 47.98
N GLY A 16 -9.37 7.62 48.42
CA GLY A 16 -10.35 8.02 49.44
C GLY A 16 -10.15 9.50 49.84
N LYS A 17 -11.19 10.10 50.43
CA LYS A 17 -11.26 11.32 51.29
C LYS A 17 -11.32 12.73 50.64
N GLY A 18 -12.48 13.39 50.78
CA GLY A 18 -12.72 14.32 51.91
C GLY A 18 -13.08 15.80 51.64
N GLY A 19 -14.38 16.14 51.80
CA GLY A 19 -14.87 17.30 52.61
C GLY A 19 -15.00 18.72 51.99
N PRO A 20 -15.75 19.64 52.63
CA PRO A 20 -17.06 20.14 52.11
C PRO A 20 -17.29 21.68 52.17
N GLY A 21 -18.47 22.12 51.69
CA GLY A 21 -19.15 23.43 51.96
C GLY A 21 -19.24 24.36 50.74
N GLU A 22 -20.27 25.18 50.49
CA GLU A 22 -21.54 25.52 51.15
C GLU A 22 -22.33 26.46 50.17
N ASP A 23 -23.66 26.47 50.30
CA ASP A 23 -24.64 27.53 49.99
C ASP A 23 -25.03 27.99 48.56
N GLY A 24 -26.36 28.06 48.32
CA GLY A 24 -26.95 29.21 47.62
C GLY A 24 -28.16 29.06 46.67
N ASP A 25 -29.33 28.72 47.21
CA ASP A 25 -30.65 29.38 46.99
C ASP A 25 -31.57 29.13 45.74
N GLY A 26 -32.88 29.01 46.04
CA GLY A 26 -34.05 29.40 45.23
C GLY A 26 -34.72 28.36 44.29
N GLN A 27 -35.80 27.66 44.73
CA GLN A 27 -37.24 27.92 44.40
C GLN A 27 -37.66 27.47 42.97
N GLU A 28 -38.68 26.65 42.68
CA GLU A 28 -40.05 26.46 43.23
C GLU A 28 -40.61 25.04 42.94
N GLU A 29 -41.66 24.70 43.71
CA GLU A 29 -42.46 23.47 43.79
C GLU A 29 -43.50 23.33 42.66
N ASP A 30 -43.82 22.11 42.20
CA ASP A 30 -45.20 21.58 42.22
C ASP A 30 -45.27 20.04 42.01
N SER A 31 -45.80 19.37 43.04
CA SER A 31 -46.71 18.22 43.11
C SER A 31 -46.70 17.10 42.05
N GLU A 32 -46.47 15.83 42.46
CA GLU A 32 -47.50 14.87 42.94
C GLU A 32 -46.86 13.46 43.11
N GLU A 33 -47.03 12.87 44.29
CA GLU A 33 -46.64 11.51 44.63
C GLU A 33 -47.62 10.47 44.06
N GLU A 34 -47.13 9.42 43.41
CA GLU A 34 -47.77 8.09 43.44
C GLU A 34 -46.66 7.03 43.36
N MET A 35 -46.40 6.41 44.52
CA MET A 35 -45.41 5.35 44.73
C MET A 35 -46.10 3.98 44.58
N TYR A 36 -45.82 3.24 43.50
CA TYR A 36 -46.04 1.79 43.47
C TYR A 36 -44.72 1.06 43.21
N SER A 37 -44.29 0.34 44.24
CA SER A 37 -43.14 -0.57 44.29
C SER A 37 -43.47 -1.88 43.55
N GLY A 38 -42.53 -2.34 42.72
CA GLY A 38 -42.55 -3.64 42.05
C GLY A 38 -41.21 -3.92 41.37
N SER A 39 -40.32 -4.56 42.12
CA SER A 39 -38.91 -4.88 41.88
C SER A 39 -38.58 -5.84 40.73
N GLU A 40 -37.38 -5.64 40.17
CA GLU A 40 -36.51 -6.57 39.39
C GLU A 40 -37.00 -6.89 37.95
N GLU A 41 -36.21 -6.69 36.89
CA GLU A 41 -34.88 -7.25 36.67
C GLU A 41 -33.92 -6.32 35.90
N SER A 42 -32.65 -6.43 36.28
CA SER A 42 -31.47 -6.14 35.48
C SER A 42 -31.62 -6.61 34.03
N GLU A 43 -31.07 -5.85 33.08
CA GLU A 43 -30.10 -6.33 32.07
C GLU A 43 -29.58 -5.11 31.31
N GLY A 44 -28.49 -4.55 31.84
CA GLY A 44 -27.59 -3.73 31.02
C GLY A 44 -27.07 -4.60 29.88
N SER A 45 -27.43 -4.23 28.66
CA SER A 45 -26.78 -4.71 27.46
C SER A 45 -26.28 -3.51 26.69
N ASP A 46 -25.18 -2.93 27.18
CA ASP A 46 -24.14 -2.40 26.30
C ASP A 46 -23.61 -3.59 25.48
N MET A 47 -24.41 -4.02 24.50
CA MET A 47 -23.90 -4.78 23.38
C MET A 47 -23.22 -3.75 22.49
N ASP A 48 -21.93 -3.54 22.74
CA ASP A 48 -20.98 -3.20 21.69
C ASP A 48 -21.04 -4.33 20.64
N VAL A 49 -22.07 -4.29 19.80
CA VAL A 49 -22.12 -5.07 18.58
C VAL A 49 -21.02 -4.45 17.74
N ALA A 50 -19.87 -5.09 17.69
CA ALA A 50 -18.90 -4.86 16.63
C ALA A 50 -19.63 -5.17 15.31
N GLN A 51 -20.30 -4.16 14.77
CA GLN A 51 -21.04 -4.24 13.54
C GLN A 51 -20.00 -4.48 12.46
N GLU A 52 -19.93 -5.71 11.97
CA GLU A 52 -19.03 -6.08 10.88
C GLU A 52 -19.48 -5.31 9.64
N VAL A 53 -18.80 -4.19 9.35
CA VAL A 53 -19.03 -3.44 8.12
C VAL A 53 -18.44 -4.27 6.97
N GLN A 54 -19.32 -4.90 6.19
CA GLN A 54 -18.94 -5.56 4.96
C GLN A 54 -18.67 -4.48 3.92
N VAL A 55 -17.39 -4.30 3.58
CA VAL A 55 -16.94 -3.39 2.53
C VAL A 55 -16.55 -4.24 1.32
N ASP A 56 -17.29 -4.09 0.23
CA ASP A 56 -16.96 -4.70 -1.05
C ASP A 56 -16.11 -3.76 -1.88
N PHE A 57 -15.06 -4.30 -2.49
CA PHE A 57 -14.18 -3.57 -3.42
C PHE A 57 -14.40 -4.09 -4.83
N GLU A 58 -14.60 -3.17 -5.76
CA GLU A 58 -14.80 -3.47 -7.18
C GLU A 58 -13.65 -2.89 -8.00
N ALA A 59 -13.16 -3.69 -8.96
CA ALA A 59 -12.23 -3.21 -9.98
C ALA A 59 -13.01 -2.59 -11.15
N ARG A 60 -12.77 -1.32 -11.44
CA ARG A 60 -13.39 -0.57 -12.54
C ARG A 60 -12.34 -0.03 -13.50
N THR A 61 -12.75 0.28 -14.72
CA THR A 61 -11.93 1.02 -15.68
C THR A 61 -11.69 2.45 -15.19
N ALA A 62 -10.47 2.94 -15.31
CA ALA A 62 -10.13 4.31 -14.92
C ALA A 62 -10.87 5.35 -15.79
N CYS A 63 -11.34 6.44 -15.20
CA CYS A 63 -12.01 7.54 -15.91
C CYS A 63 -11.54 8.92 -15.41
N ASP A 64 -11.95 10.01 -16.07
CA ASP A 64 -11.42 11.35 -15.78
C ASP A 64 -11.65 11.83 -14.34
N SER A 65 -12.73 11.37 -13.68
CA SER A 65 -12.98 11.66 -12.26
C SER A 65 -11.93 11.05 -11.32
N ASP A 66 -11.18 10.05 -11.80
CA ASP A 66 -10.20 9.30 -11.02
C ASP A 66 -8.85 10.00 -10.88
N PHE A 67 -8.68 11.14 -11.56
CA PHE A 67 -7.42 11.87 -11.65
C PHE A 67 -6.79 12.15 -10.29
N HIS A 68 -7.56 12.67 -9.33
CA HIS A 68 -7.03 13.05 -8.02
C HIS A 68 -6.60 11.82 -7.20
N GLY A 69 -7.37 10.73 -7.27
CA GLY A 69 -7.07 9.48 -6.57
C GLY A 69 -5.79 8.82 -7.08
N ILE A 70 -5.65 8.70 -8.41
CA ILE A 70 -4.44 8.15 -9.05
C ILE A 70 -3.22 9.02 -8.74
N LYS A 71 -3.33 10.35 -8.91
CA LYS A 71 -2.25 11.29 -8.63
C LYS A 71 -1.78 11.23 -7.17
N ARG A 72 -2.71 11.06 -6.23
CA ARG A 72 -2.40 10.89 -4.79
C ARG A 72 -1.61 9.62 -4.53
N LEU A 73 -2.01 8.50 -5.13
CA LEU A 73 -1.31 7.21 -5.00
C LEU A 73 0.10 7.28 -5.64
N LEU A 74 0.22 7.89 -6.81
CA LEU A 74 1.53 8.17 -7.43
C LEU A 74 2.41 9.06 -6.54
N GLY A 75 1.83 10.03 -5.83
CA GLY A 75 2.54 10.87 -4.88
C GLY A 75 3.19 10.07 -3.74
N GLN A 76 2.59 8.96 -3.32
CA GLN A 76 3.18 8.08 -2.30
C GLN A 76 4.38 7.31 -2.87
N LEU A 77 4.33 6.91 -4.14
CA LEU A 77 5.42 6.20 -4.80
C LEU A 77 6.62 7.13 -5.07
N PHE A 78 6.36 8.30 -5.65
CA PHE A 78 7.37 9.23 -6.16
C PHE A 78 7.81 10.33 -5.18
N LEU A 79 7.11 10.50 -4.05
CA LEU A 79 7.44 11.45 -2.99
C LEU A 79 7.81 12.85 -3.54
N LYS A 80 9.01 13.35 -3.23
CA LYS A 80 9.50 14.68 -3.62
C LYS A 80 10.31 14.66 -4.92
N SER A 81 10.12 13.65 -5.77
CA SER A 81 10.81 13.55 -7.06
C SER A 81 10.39 14.66 -8.04
N HIS A 82 11.18 14.81 -9.11
CA HIS A 82 10.94 15.79 -10.17
C HIS A 82 9.96 15.31 -11.25
N VAL A 83 9.38 14.11 -11.11
CA VAL A 83 8.41 13.56 -12.07
C VAL A 83 7.09 14.34 -11.99
N ASN A 84 6.61 14.85 -13.13
CA ASN A 84 5.31 15.53 -13.18
C ASN A 84 4.16 14.52 -13.06
N LEU A 85 3.65 14.35 -11.84
CA LEU A 85 2.59 13.39 -11.54
C LEU A 85 1.25 13.72 -12.22
N SER A 86 0.99 15.00 -12.49
CA SER A 86 -0.25 15.41 -13.19
C SER A 86 -0.23 14.88 -14.62
N GLU A 87 0.87 15.12 -15.33
CA GLU A 87 1.05 14.65 -16.71
C GLU A 87 1.12 13.12 -16.78
N LEU A 88 1.77 12.47 -15.81
CA LEU A 88 1.77 11.01 -15.71
C LEU A 88 0.35 10.46 -15.52
N THR A 89 -0.46 11.11 -14.68
CA THR A 89 -1.86 10.73 -14.47
C THR A 89 -2.69 10.92 -15.73
N ASP A 90 -2.52 12.03 -16.45
CA ASP A 90 -3.17 12.25 -17.75
C ASP A 90 -2.81 11.16 -18.76
N ILE A 91 -1.55 10.71 -18.77
CA ILE A 91 -1.11 9.60 -19.62
C ILE A 91 -1.80 8.29 -19.24
N ILE A 92 -1.96 8.01 -17.95
CA ILE A 92 -2.68 6.81 -17.45
C ILE A 92 -4.15 6.87 -17.87
N LEU A 93 -4.83 8.00 -17.67
CA LEU A 93 -6.23 8.17 -18.04
C LEU A 93 -6.45 8.13 -19.56
N SER A 94 -5.52 8.66 -20.34
CA SER A 94 -5.56 8.58 -21.82
C SER A 94 -5.44 7.14 -22.36
N GLN A 95 -5.01 6.19 -21.52
CA GLN A 95 -4.90 4.76 -21.85
C GLN A 95 -5.78 3.89 -20.94
N ASN A 96 -7.00 4.35 -20.65
CA ASN A 96 -7.93 3.66 -19.75
C ASN A 96 -8.25 2.19 -20.13
N TYR A 97 -7.87 1.71 -21.31
CA TYR A 97 -7.99 0.31 -21.71
C TYR A 97 -6.90 -0.62 -21.14
N ILE A 98 -5.94 -0.11 -20.35
CA ILE A 98 -4.89 -0.91 -19.70
C ILE A 98 -4.94 -0.74 -18.18
N GLY A 99 -5.42 -1.77 -17.49
CA GLY A 99 -5.46 -1.83 -16.04
C GLY A 99 -6.77 -1.32 -15.45
N CYS A 100 -6.81 -1.19 -14.13
CA CYS A 100 -8.04 -0.91 -13.40
C CYS A 100 -7.78 -0.10 -12.12
N VAL A 101 -8.83 0.55 -11.62
CA VAL A 101 -8.89 1.23 -10.33
C VAL A 101 -9.78 0.42 -9.37
N ILE A 102 -9.47 0.46 -8.08
CA ILE A 102 -10.24 -0.16 -7.02
C ILE A 102 -11.07 0.91 -6.33
N LYS A 103 -12.39 0.71 -6.35
CA LYS A 103 -13.37 1.57 -5.70
C LYS A 103 -14.21 0.75 -4.73
N GLN A 104 -14.80 1.42 -3.75
CA GLN A 104 -15.82 0.80 -2.91
C GLN A 104 -17.06 0.53 -3.77
N GLY A 105 -17.67 -0.64 -3.60
CA GLY A 105 -18.94 -1.00 -4.23
C GLY A 105 -20.09 -0.10 -3.76
N GLU A 106 -21.31 -0.37 -4.26
CA GLU A 106 -22.49 0.45 -3.94
C GLU A 106 -22.66 0.64 -2.42
N ILE A 107 -22.52 1.91 -1.99
CA ILE A 107 -22.83 2.32 -0.62
C ILE A 107 -24.35 2.54 -0.57
N PRO A 108 -25.08 1.97 0.41
CA PRO A 108 -26.50 2.24 0.57
C PRO A 108 -26.75 3.76 0.62
N GLU A 109 -27.83 4.23 -0.03
CA GLU A 109 -28.14 5.66 -0.22
C GLU A 109 -28.31 6.49 1.08
N ASP A 110 -28.17 5.88 2.25
CA ASP A 110 -28.23 6.52 3.57
C ASP A 110 -26.88 7.08 4.06
N SER A 111 -25.81 7.05 3.24
CA SER A 111 -24.55 7.73 3.60
C SER A 111 -24.57 9.20 3.17
N ASP A 112 -24.61 10.12 4.13
CA ASP A 112 -24.46 11.58 3.98
C ASP A 112 -23.05 12.01 3.48
N SER A 113 -22.51 11.31 2.49
CA SER A 113 -21.22 11.61 1.87
C SER A 113 -21.41 12.71 0.83
N ASP A 114 -21.48 13.97 1.28
CA ASP A 114 -21.63 15.18 0.44
C ASP A 114 -20.37 15.49 -0.41
N ASP A 115 -19.37 14.61 -0.38
CA ASP A 115 -18.16 14.66 -1.19
C ASP A 115 -18.32 13.75 -2.42
N GLY A 116 -18.89 14.29 -3.51
CA GLY A 116 -19.17 13.60 -4.77
C GLY A 116 -17.95 13.11 -5.57
N GLU A 117 -16.82 12.81 -4.94
CA GLU A 117 -15.65 12.18 -5.55
C GLU A 117 -15.55 10.72 -5.08
N GLU A 118 -15.83 9.77 -5.97
CA GLU A 118 -15.61 8.34 -5.68
C GLU A 118 -14.13 8.11 -5.35
N GLU A 119 -13.84 7.79 -4.08
CA GLU A 119 -12.47 7.58 -3.62
C GLU A 119 -11.88 6.29 -4.21
N ILE A 120 -10.66 6.40 -4.73
CA ILE A 120 -9.88 5.26 -5.24
C ILE A 120 -8.94 4.77 -4.15
N PHE A 121 -9.02 3.47 -3.87
CA PHE A 121 -8.22 2.80 -2.86
C PHE A 121 -6.97 2.13 -3.45
N GLY A 122 -6.94 1.91 -4.77
CA GLY A 122 -5.78 1.38 -5.47
C GLY A 122 -5.95 1.42 -6.99
N PHE A 123 -4.86 1.24 -7.72
CA PHE A 123 -4.89 1.08 -9.17
C PHE A 123 -3.72 0.22 -9.63
N ILE A 124 -3.88 -0.38 -10.80
CA ILE A 124 -2.81 -1.06 -11.54
C ILE A 124 -2.86 -0.61 -12.99
N THR A 125 -1.70 -0.36 -13.59
CA THR A 125 -1.58 -0.08 -15.03
C THR A 125 -0.15 -0.29 -15.51
N VAL A 126 0.04 -0.41 -16.82
CA VAL A 126 1.37 -0.48 -17.45
C VAL A 126 1.45 0.57 -18.55
N VAL A 127 2.43 1.47 -18.45
CA VAL A 127 2.69 2.50 -19.45
C VAL A 127 3.89 2.12 -20.30
N ASN A 128 3.76 2.10 -21.63
CA ASN A 128 4.92 1.96 -22.51
C ASN A 128 5.80 3.22 -22.44
N ILE A 129 7.00 3.10 -21.88
CA ILE A 129 7.98 4.18 -21.73
C ILE A 129 9.02 4.22 -22.86
N THR A 130 9.05 3.21 -23.74
CA THR A 130 9.89 3.21 -24.96
C THR A 130 9.25 4.05 -26.06
N ASP A 131 7.93 3.96 -26.24
CA ASP A 131 7.23 4.57 -27.38
C ASP A 131 6.93 6.06 -27.18
N ARG A 132 6.70 6.48 -25.94
CA ARG A 132 6.23 7.82 -25.59
C ARG A 132 7.39 8.75 -25.20
N LYS A 133 8.45 8.77 -26.02
CA LYS A 133 9.65 9.59 -25.77
C LYS A 133 9.39 11.09 -25.82
N ASP A 134 8.30 11.49 -26.46
CA ASP A 134 7.84 12.87 -26.61
C ASP A 134 7.26 13.46 -25.31
N LYS A 135 7.02 12.63 -24.28
CA LYS A 135 6.44 13.03 -23.00
C LYS A 135 7.52 13.37 -21.98
N PRO A 136 7.67 14.65 -21.57
CA PRO A 136 8.67 15.06 -20.58
C PRO A 136 8.57 14.30 -19.25
N CYS A 137 7.35 13.98 -18.78
CA CYS A 137 7.18 13.24 -17.53
C CYS A 137 7.78 11.82 -17.57
N LEU A 138 7.75 11.15 -18.72
CA LEU A 138 8.33 9.82 -18.88
C LEU A 138 9.85 9.87 -19.02
N GLN A 139 10.39 10.95 -19.58
CA GLN A 139 11.84 11.19 -19.56
C GLN A 139 12.32 11.48 -18.14
N ALA A 140 11.63 12.34 -17.40
CA ALA A 140 11.90 12.56 -15.98
C ALA A 140 11.84 11.27 -15.15
N LEU A 141 10.92 10.36 -15.47
CA LEU A 141 10.84 9.05 -14.83
C LEU A 141 12.10 8.20 -15.11
N LYS A 142 12.57 8.16 -16.36
CA LYS A 142 13.81 7.44 -16.72
C LYS A 142 15.03 8.08 -16.05
N ASP A 143 15.12 9.40 -16.09
CA ASP A 143 16.19 10.18 -15.47
C ASP A 143 16.25 9.91 -13.96
N LEU A 144 15.11 9.94 -13.26
CA LEU A 144 15.02 9.58 -11.85
C LEU A 144 15.59 8.19 -11.58
N VAL A 145 15.18 7.18 -12.36
CA VAL A 145 15.65 5.80 -12.19
C VAL A 145 17.16 5.70 -12.42
N LEU A 146 17.68 6.33 -13.48
CA LEU A 146 19.09 6.31 -13.82
C LEU A 146 19.96 7.07 -12.82
N GLU A 147 19.49 8.22 -12.33
CA GLU A 147 20.14 9.03 -11.28
C GLU A 147 20.28 8.20 -10.00
N ARG A 148 19.17 7.62 -9.51
CA ARG A 148 19.19 6.78 -8.30
C ARG A 148 20.03 5.53 -8.47
N CYS A 149 20.01 4.92 -9.66
CA CYS A 149 20.87 3.78 -9.97
C CYS A 149 22.35 4.16 -9.91
N LYS A 150 22.72 5.33 -10.45
CA LYS A 150 24.10 5.81 -10.44
C LYS A 150 24.62 6.07 -9.01
N ASP A 151 23.75 6.54 -8.13
CA ASP A 151 24.11 6.89 -6.76
C ASP A 151 24.15 5.66 -5.83
N CYS A 152 23.28 4.67 -6.05
CA CYS A 152 23.05 3.57 -5.10
C CYS A 152 23.47 2.18 -5.60
N ALA A 153 23.75 2.00 -6.90
CA ALA A 153 24.04 0.70 -7.50
C ALA A 153 25.46 0.62 -8.09
N PRO A 154 26.00 -0.59 -8.33
CA PRO A 154 27.25 -0.77 -9.06
C PRO A 154 27.18 -0.17 -10.47
N LYS A 155 28.32 0.31 -10.98
CA LYS A 155 28.42 0.90 -12.33
C LYS A 155 27.90 -0.03 -13.43
N SER A 156 28.09 -1.34 -13.30
CA SER A 156 27.60 -2.35 -14.23
C SER A 156 26.07 -2.34 -14.34
N THR A 157 25.36 -2.19 -13.21
CA THR A 157 23.90 -2.12 -13.16
C THR A 157 23.40 -0.86 -13.86
N TYR A 158 24.07 0.27 -13.64
CA TYR A 158 23.75 1.52 -14.33
C TYR A 158 23.97 1.41 -15.85
N GLU A 159 25.11 0.87 -16.28
CA GLU A 159 25.44 0.71 -17.71
C GLU A 159 24.40 -0.17 -18.43
N GLU A 160 24.00 -1.27 -17.79
CA GLU A 160 22.99 -2.18 -18.30
C GLU A 160 21.59 -1.53 -18.37
N LEU A 161 21.15 -0.91 -17.27
CA LEU A 161 19.84 -0.26 -17.20
C LEU A 161 19.74 0.88 -18.21
N ASN A 162 20.78 1.71 -18.31
CA ASN A 162 20.88 2.77 -19.31
C ASN A 162 20.84 2.20 -20.73
N SER A 163 21.55 1.09 -20.99
CA SER A 163 21.53 0.43 -22.29
C SER A 163 20.16 -0.13 -22.68
N ILE A 164 19.31 -0.49 -21.71
CA ILE A 164 17.96 -1.01 -21.99
C ILE A 164 16.96 0.14 -22.17
N LEU A 165 17.00 1.17 -21.31
CA LEU A 165 16.04 2.28 -21.33
C LEU A 165 16.21 3.26 -22.50
N GLU A 166 17.44 3.40 -23.00
CA GLU A 166 17.77 4.27 -24.15
C GLU A 166 17.69 3.56 -25.50
N ASN A 167 17.61 2.24 -25.52
CA ASN A 167 17.64 1.44 -26.73
C ASN A 167 16.24 1.07 -27.21
N ASP A 168 15.86 1.59 -28.38
CA ASP A 168 14.55 1.33 -29.01
C ASP A 168 14.32 -0.11 -29.47
N ARG A 169 15.34 -0.96 -29.38
CA ARG A 169 15.19 -2.39 -29.61
C ARG A 169 14.48 -3.11 -28.47
N HIS A 170 14.49 -2.53 -27.27
CA HIS A 170 13.83 -3.12 -26.11
C HIS A 170 12.60 -2.29 -25.75
N ARG A 171 11.42 -2.91 -25.85
CA ARG A 171 10.19 -2.28 -25.35
C ARG A 171 10.08 -2.48 -23.85
N VAL A 172 9.99 -1.38 -23.12
CA VAL A 172 9.90 -1.36 -21.67
C VAL A 172 8.53 -0.84 -21.24
N GLY A 173 7.80 -1.65 -20.49
CA GLY A 173 6.58 -1.25 -19.81
C GLY A 173 6.89 -0.83 -18.39
N PHE A 174 6.38 0.32 -17.96
CA PHE A 174 6.44 0.75 -16.57
C PHE A 174 5.17 0.33 -15.84
N LEU A 175 5.28 -0.68 -14.99
CA LEU A 175 4.19 -1.21 -14.17
C LEU A 175 4.07 -0.36 -12.89
N MET A 176 2.87 0.15 -12.67
CA MET A 176 2.49 0.85 -11.45
C MET A 176 1.34 0.08 -10.81
N CYS A 177 1.55 -0.39 -9.58
CA CYS A 177 0.54 -1.08 -8.79
C CYS A 177 0.56 -0.48 -7.38
N GLU A 178 -0.30 0.52 -7.16
CA GLU A 178 -0.35 1.23 -5.88
C GLU A 178 -1.72 1.04 -5.24
N ARG A 179 -1.73 0.75 -3.95
CA ARG A 179 -2.94 0.59 -3.16
C ARG A 179 -2.70 0.99 -1.72
N PHE A 180 -3.79 1.26 -1.01
CA PHE A 180 -3.74 1.56 0.41
C PHE A 180 -3.19 0.34 1.17
N ILE A 181 -2.31 0.60 2.15
CA ILE A 181 -1.66 -0.44 2.94
C ILE A 181 -2.64 -1.31 3.74
N ASN A 182 -3.84 -0.79 3.99
CA ASN A 182 -4.88 -1.49 4.73
C ASN A 182 -5.71 -2.45 3.84
N LEU A 183 -5.47 -2.45 2.52
CA LEU A 183 -6.15 -3.38 1.62
C LEU A 183 -5.52 -4.78 1.68
N PRO A 184 -6.34 -5.84 1.66
CA PRO A 184 -5.85 -7.21 1.74
C PRO A 184 -4.99 -7.58 0.53
N PRO A 185 -3.87 -8.32 0.73
CA PRO A 185 -2.99 -8.74 -0.36
C PRO A 185 -3.71 -9.46 -1.50
N GLN A 186 -4.75 -10.23 -1.19
CA GLN A 186 -5.57 -11.02 -2.10
C GLN A 186 -6.17 -10.21 -3.27
N LEU A 187 -6.39 -8.89 -3.09
CA LEU A 187 -6.85 -8.03 -4.18
C LEU A 187 -5.84 -7.91 -5.34
N ALA A 188 -4.56 -8.22 -5.11
CA ALA A 188 -3.56 -8.19 -6.18
C ALA A 188 -3.89 -9.18 -7.29
N LEU A 189 -4.34 -10.40 -6.97
CA LEU A 189 -4.65 -11.41 -7.97
C LEU A 189 -5.65 -10.96 -9.04
N PRO A 190 -6.89 -10.55 -8.70
CA PRO A 190 -7.83 -10.08 -9.71
C PRO A 190 -7.35 -8.83 -10.45
N MET A 191 -6.56 -7.96 -9.79
CA MET A 191 -5.95 -6.79 -10.44
C MET A 191 -4.95 -7.19 -11.54
N TYR A 192 -4.03 -8.12 -11.24
CA TYR A 192 -3.06 -8.62 -12.22
C TYR A 192 -3.75 -9.45 -13.31
N GLU A 193 -4.77 -10.25 -12.98
CA GLU A 193 -5.56 -10.97 -13.99
C GLU A 193 -6.24 -10.01 -14.97
N SER A 194 -6.84 -8.92 -14.47
CA SER A 194 -7.46 -7.89 -15.32
C SER A 194 -6.41 -7.26 -16.23
N LEU A 195 -5.29 -6.79 -15.65
CA LEU A 195 -4.20 -6.19 -16.42
C LEU A 195 -3.67 -7.14 -17.51
N ASN A 196 -3.48 -8.42 -17.20
CA ASN A 196 -3.00 -9.41 -18.15
C ASN A 196 -3.97 -9.61 -19.33
N LYS A 197 -5.28 -9.59 -19.07
CA LYS A 197 -6.31 -9.66 -20.13
C LYS A 197 -6.27 -8.43 -21.02
N ASP A 198 -6.14 -7.24 -20.43
CA ASP A 198 -6.04 -5.99 -21.17
C ASP A 198 -4.80 -5.94 -22.07
N LEU A 199 -3.64 -6.35 -21.53
CA LEU A 199 -2.39 -6.44 -22.29
C LEU A 199 -2.49 -7.43 -23.46
N GLN A 200 -3.13 -8.59 -23.23
CA GLN A 200 -3.37 -9.57 -24.30
C GLN A 200 -4.29 -9.00 -25.40
N GLN A 201 -5.37 -8.31 -25.02
CA GLN A 201 -6.28 -7.67 -25.97
C GLN A 201 -5.57 -6.58 -26.78
N ALA A 202 -4.79 -5.71 -26.13
CA ALA A 202 -4.02 -4.68 -26.79
C ALA A 202 -3.00 -5.27 -27.78
N GLN A 203 -2.36 -6.39 -27.43
CA GLN A 203 -1.46 -7.11 -28.34
C GLN A 203 -2.19 -7.74 -29.54
N ILE A 204 -3.38 -8.30 -29.34
CA ILE A 204 -4.23 -8.81 -30.44
C ILE A 204 -4.63 -7.68 -31.40
N MET A 205 -4.85 -6.47 -30.87
CA MET A 205 -5.11 -5.26 -31.65
C MET A 205 -3.85 -4.63 -32.26
N GLU A 206 -2.71 -5.33 -32.24
CA GLU A 206 -1.40 -4.88 -32.76
C GLU A 206 -0.90 -3.57 -32.13
N MET A 207 -1.34 -3.27 -30.90
CA MET A 207 -0.86 -2.12 -30.14
C MET A 207 0.52 -2.41 -29.54
N GLN A 208 1.24 -1.34 -29.19
CA GLN A 208 2.63 -1.43 -28.73
C GLN A 208 2.74 -1.80 -27.25
N TYR A 209 2.15 -2.93 -26.86
CA TYR A 209 2.16 -3.49 -25.49
C TYR A 209 2.86 -4.86 -25.40
N ALA A 210 3.57 -5.25 -26.47
CA ALA A 210 4.47 -6.40 -26.46
C ALA A 210 5.84 -5.98 -25.89
N PHE A 211 5.97 -6.05 -24.56
CA PHE A 211 7.17 -5.65 -23.82
C PHE A 211 8.22 -6.76 -23.77
N ASP A 212 9.49 -6.37 -23.82
CA ASP A 212 10.64 -7.23 -23.51
C ASP A 212 10.96 -7.20 -22.02
N TYR A 213 10.79 -6.04 -21.39
CA TYR A 213 11.02 -5.81 -19.96
C TYR A 213 9.88 -5.05 -19.31
N ILE A 214 9.64 -5.36 -18.04
CA ILE A 214 8.78 -4.60 -17.13
C ILE A 214 9.67 -3.93 -16.10
N LEU A 215 9.56 -2.61 -15.98
CA LEU A 215 10.18 -1.80 -14.94
C LEU A 215 9.12 -1.47 -13.89
N LEU A 216 9.46 -1.63 -12.62
CA LEU A 216 8.59 -1.21 -11.51
C LEU A 216 9.43 -0.64 -10.37
N ILE A 217 8.80 0.21 -9.56
CA ILE A 217 9.35 0.76 -8.33
C ILE A 217 8.47 0.30 -7.18
N SER A 218 9.07 -0.39 -6.22
CA SER A 218 8.38 -0.95 -5.06
C SER A 218 8.70 -0.20 -3.79
N LYS A 219 7.71 -0.06 -2.90
CA LYS A 219 7.91 0.44 -1.54
C LYS A 219 8.45 -0.71 -0.69
N THR A 220 9.66 -0.53 -0.14
CA THR A 220 10.32 -1.57 0.66
C THR A 220 10.83 -1.00 1.98
N TYR A 221 11.02 -1.87 2.97
CA TYR A 221 11.59 -1.54 4.27
C TYR A 221 12.73 -2.50 4.58
N THR A 222 13.78 -2.01 5.24
CA THR A 222 14.81 -2.89 5.81
C THR A 222 14.69 -2.94 7.31
N GLU A 223 14.68 -4.16 7.85
CA GLU A 223 14.83 -4.40 9.28
C GLU A 223 16.31 -4.61 9.61
N VAL A 224 16.87 -3.71 10.41
CA VAL A 224 18.18 -3.92 11.02
C VAL A 224 17.99 -4.88 12.19
N LYS A 225 18.16 -6.19 11.95
CA LYS A 225 18.22 -7.18 13.03
C LYS A 225 19.46 -6.88 13.88
N THR A 226 19.28 -6.16 14.99
CA THR A 226 20.34 -6.01 15.97
C THR A 226 20.64 -7.40 16.54
N ALA A 227 21.89 -7.85 16.40
CA ALA A 227 22.36 -9.10 16.95
C ALA A 227 22.33 -9.03 18.50
N GLY A 228 21.17 -9.28 19.11
CA GLY A 228 20.97 -9.10 20.54
C GLY A 228 19.91 -10.03 21.10
N GLY A 229 20.23 -11.31 21.30
CA GLY A 229 19.27 -12.19 21.96
C GLY A 229 19.58 -13.69 22.10
N ARG A 230 20.82 -14.17 22.04
CA ARG A 230 21.16 -15.52 22.52
C ARG A 230 22.64 -15.62 22.91
N LYS A 231 22.91 -15.55 24.22
CA LYS A 231 24.19 -16.00 24.79
C LYS A 231 24.34 -17.50 24.49
N GLY A 232 25.10 -17.86 23.47
CA GLY A 232 25.38 -19.26 23.16
C GLY A 232 26.37 -19.45 22.02
N LYS A 233 27.62 -19.73 22.39
CA LYS A 233 28.74 -20.25 21.59
C LYS A 233 29.32 -19.37 20.46
N LYS A 234 30.59 -19.00 20.69
CA LYS A 234 31.55 -18.48 19.71
C LYS A 234 31.55 -19.34 18.44
N SER A 235 31.14 -18.77 17.31
CA SER A 235 31.65 -19.15 16.00
C SER A 235 32.16 -17.89 15.32
N SER A 236 33.42 -17.94 14.91
CA SER A 236 34.15 -16.84 14.26
C SER A 236 33.92 -16.93 12.75
N GLN A 237 32.88 -16.27 12.27
CA GLN A 237 32.75 -15.83 10.88
C GLN A 237 32.13 -14.42 10.89
N PRO A 238 32.51 -13.51 9.97
CA PRO A 238 31.82 -12.25 9.82
C PRO A 238 30.39 -12.59 9.38
N GLN A 239 29.45 -12.48 10.32
CA GLN A 239 28.04 -12.66 10.01
C GLN A 239 27.65 -11.42 9.20
N GLU A 240 27.69 -11.53 7.87
CA GLU A 240 27.08 -10.56 6.97
C GLU A 240 25.70 -10.26 7.54
N GLN A 241 25.48 -9.00 7.90
CA GLN A 241 24.18 -8.49 8.30
C GLN A 241 23.29 -8.67 7.06
N ARG A 242 22.57 -9.79 6.98
CA ARG A 242 21.53 -9.98 5.98
C ARG A 242 20.41 -9.03 6.36
N GLU A 243 20.46 -7.83 5.79
CA GLU A 243 19.33 -6.92 5.77
C GLU A 243 18.21 -7.62 5.01
N GLU A 244 17.12 -7.92 5.71
CA GLU A 244 15.94 -8.52 5.11
C GLU A 244 15.10 -7.40 4.51
N ILE A 245 14.84 -7.47 3.21
CA ILE A 245 14.00 -6.52 2.48
C ILE A 245 12.55 -6.99 2.64
N LEU A 246 11.72 -6.15 3.24
CA LEU A 246 10.28 -6.33 3.36
C LEU A 246 9.58 -5.47 2.30
N PHE A 247 8.59 -6.03 1.61
CA PHE A 247 7.79 -5.32 0.62
C PHE A 247 6.48 -4.81 1.24
N SER A 248 6.07 -3.57 0.89
CA SER A 248 4.73 -3.07 1.26
C SER A 248 3.63 -3.91 0.63
N ASN A 249 3.83 -4.29 -0.63
CA ASN A 249 2.94 -5.15 -1.42
C ASN A 249 3.60 -6.52 -1.54
N ALA A 250 3.02 -7.55 -0.90
CA ALA A 250 3.64 -8.88 -0.80
C ALA A 250 3.92 -9.51 -2.19
N GLU A 251 3.04 -9.26 -3.16
CA GLU A 251 3.18 -9.74 -4.54
C GLU A 251 4.44 -9.25 -5.26
N GLU A 252 4.97 -8.08 -4.87
CA GLU A 252 6.16 -7.49 -5.47
C GLU A 252 7.45 -8.24 -5.10
N GLU A 253 7.41 -9.07 -4.05
CA GLU A 253 8.51 -9.97 -3.72
C GLU A 253 8.77 -10.97 -4.85
N PHE A 254 7.72 -11.44 -5.54
CA PHE A 254 7.86 -12.36 -6.66
C PHE A 254 8.53 -11.70 -7.88
N PHE A 255 8.27 -10.40 -8.08
CA PHE A 255 8.97 -9.62 -9.10
C PHE A 255 10.46 -9.48 -8.75
N HIS A 256 10.78 -9.25 -7.48
CA HIS A 256 12.16 -9.15 -7.01
C HIS A 256 12.95 -10.44 -7.21
N GLN A 257 12.33 -11.59 -6.93
CA GLN A 257 12.96 -12.90 -7.11
C GLN A 257 13.32 -13.19 -8.58
N GLU A 258 12.49 -12.72 -9.52
CA GLU A 258 12.67 -12.94 -10.96
C GLU A 258 13.30 -11.74 -11.69
N ALA A 259 13.73 -10.71 -10.95
CA ALA A 259 14.32 -9.52 -11.52
C ALA A 259 15.66 -9.85 -12.20
N HIS A 260 15.84 -9.32 -13.40
CA HIS A 260 17.12 -9.37 -14.11
C HIS A 260 18.15 -8.48 -13.41
N THR A 261 17.71 -7.29 -13.00
CA THR A 261 18.51 -6.38 -12.19
C THR A 261 17.61 -5.60 -11.24
N SER A 262 18.13 -5.31 -10.05
CA SER A 262 17.44 -4.52 -9.04
C SER A 262 18.41 -3.70 -8.21
N PHE A 263 17.94 -2.58 -7.70
CA PHE A 263 18.67 -1.77 -6.73
C PHE A 263 17.68 -1.00 -5.83
N SER A 264 18.12 -0.64 -4.63
CA SER A 264 17.31 0.10 -3.68
C SER A 264 17.94 1.44 -3.33
N TYR A 265 17.13 2.48 -3.17
CA TYR A 265 17.57 3.79 -2.71
C TYR A 265 16.75 4.25 -1.49
N PRO A 266 17.39 4.85 -0.47
CA PRO A 266 16.69 5.29 0.74
C PRO A 266 15.82 6.52 0.44
N VAL A 267 14.68 6.62 1.12
CA VAL A 267 13.77 7.77 0.98
C VAL A 267 13.43 8.44 2.32
N ILE A 268 14.24 8.21 3.36
CA ILE A 268 14.01 8.69 4.72
C ILE A 268 13.82 10.22 4.78
N GLU A 269 14.59 10.97 4.00
CA GLU A 269 14.52 12.44 3.97
C GLU A 269 13.32 12.97 3.16
N GLU A 270 12.82 12.17 2.24
CA GLU A 270 11.72 12.51 1.34
C GLU A 270 10.37 12.07 1.90
N SER A 271 10.36 11.05 2.77
CA SER A 271 9.18 10.60 3.49
C SER A 271 8.83 11.62 4.56
N ASP A 272 7.89 12.51 4.26
CA ASP A 272 7.21 13.26 5.31
C ASP A 272 6.55 12.23 6.23
N SER A 273 6.85 12.31 7.52
CA SER A 273 6.46 11.39 8.59
C SER A 273 4.94 11.32 8.86
N GLY A 274 4.10 11.58 7.85
CA GLY A 274 2.65 11.52 7.86
C GLY A 274 2.05 10.17 7.46
N PHE A 275 2.83 9.25 6.87
CA PHE A 275 2.31 7.94 6.39
C PHE A 275 2.67 6.74 7.30
N SER A 276 3.13 7.03 8.51
CA SER A 276 3.39 6.04 9.53
C SER A 276 2.90 6.67 10.82
N GLY A 277 1.74 6.22 11.31
CA GLY A 277 1.19 6.66 12.60
C GLY A 277 2.31 6.71 13.65
N LYS A 278 2.31 7.68 14.54
CA LYS A 278 3.44 8.00 15.45
C LYS A 278 4.04 6.76 16.16
N TRP A 279 4.97 6.05 15.54
CA TRP A 279 5.75 5.00 16.19
C TRP A 279 6.78 5.73 17.05
N LYS A 280 6.68 5.55 18.36
CA LYS A 280 7.63 6.13 19.30
C LYS A 280 9.03 5.62 18.95
N PHE A 281 9.97 6.54 18.77
CA PHE A 281 11.41 6.27 18.74
C PHE A 281 11.77 5.32 19.90
N GLY A 282 11.98 4.04 19.62
CA GLY A 282 12.18 3.05 20.68
C GLY A 282 12.42 1.61 20.22
N ASP A 283 11.73 1.13 19.18
CA ASP A 283 11.93 -0.23 18.65
C ASP A 283 12.34 -0.18 17.17
N SER A 284 13.42 -0.90 16.84
CA SER A 284 14.08 -1.06 15.52
C SER A 284 13.50 -0.21 14.39
N ALA A 285 14.11 0.96 14.13
CA ALA A 285 13.67 1.86 13.06
C ALA A 285 13.77 1.16 11.69
N THR A 286 12.63 0.71 11.16
CA THR A 286 12.51 0.26 9.78
C THR A 286 12.83 1.44 8.87
N LYS A 287 13.77 1.25 7.96
CA LYS A 287 14.16 2.31 7.03
C LYS A 287 13.36 2.17 5.74
N PRO A 288 12.62 3.20 5.29
CA PRO A 288 11.92 3.16 4.01
C PRO A 288 12.89 3.31 2.84
N PHE A 289 12.71 2.45 1.85
CA PHE A 289 13.42 2.44 0.58
C PHE A 289 12.40 2.43 -0.57
N ARG A 290 12.93 2.73 -1.76
CA ARG A 290 12.31 2.35 -3.02
C ARG A 290 13.23 1.35 -3.70
N THR A 291 12.67 0.22 -4.11
CA THR A 291 13.41 -0.82 -4.82
C THR A 291 12.96 -0.82 -6.27
N VAL A 292 13.88 -0.49 -7.16
CA VAL A 292 13.66 -0.51 -8.61
C VAL A 292 14.01 -1.89 -9.12
N MET A 293 13.13 -2.46 -9.94
CA MET A 293 13.28 -3.80 -10.49
C MET A 293 13.04 -3.77 -11.99
N LEU A 294 13.95 -4.37 -12.74
CA LEU A 294 13.79 -4.61 -14.17
C LEU A 294 13.62 -6.11 -14.38
N VAL A 295 12.43 -6.52 -14.81
CA VAL A 295 12.00 -7.90 -14.94
C VAL A 295 11.83 -8.24 -16.42
N PRO A 296 12.44 -9.31 -16.94
CA PRO A 296 12.17 -9.77 -18.29
C PRO A 296 10.71 -10.22 -18.42
N ASN A 297 10.01 -9.79 -19.45
CA ASN A 297 8.58 -10.13 -19.64
C ASN A 297 8.35 -11.65 -19.74
N SER A 298 9.36 -12.42 -20.18
CA SER A 298 9.33 -13.89 -20.18
C SER A 298 9.16 -14.52 -18.78
N ARG A 299 9.49 -13.78 -17.71
CA ARG A 299 9.33 -14.22 -16.32
C ARG A 299 7.94 -13.95 -15.75
N MET A 300 7.11 -13.16 -16.41
CA MET A 300 5.75 -12.84 -15.93
C MET A 300 4.89 -14.09 -15.73
N VAL A 301 5.09 -15.14 -16.53
CA VAL A 301 4.39 -16.43 -16.36
C VAL A 301 4.72 -17.08 -15.01
N GLU A 302 5.98 -17.05 -14.60
CA GLU A 302 6.45 -17.61 -13.33
C GLU A 302 5.97 -16.75 -12.14
N ILE A 303 6.01 -15.42 -12.30
CA ILE A 303 5.50 -14.47 -11.30
C ILE A 303 4.00 -14.63 -11.08
N ASN A 304 3.20 -14.68 -12.14
CA ASN A 304 1.75 -14.90 -12.06
C ASN A 304 1.41 -16.21 -11.35
N LYS A 305 2.14 -17.29 -11.68
CA LYS A 305 1.97 -18.57 -11.02
C LYS A 305 2.28 -18.51 -9.52
N LYS A 306 3.37 -17.83 -9.12
CA LYS A 306 3.70 -17.62 -7.69
C LYS A 306 2.62 -16.77 -7.01
N MET A 307 2.13 -15.71 -7.65
CA MET A 307 1.03 -14.92 -7.10
C MET A 307 -0.20 -15.81 -6.86
N GLU A 308 -0.60 -16.63 -7.84
CA GLU A 308 -1.73 -17.55 -7.69
C GLU A 308 -1.52 -18.51 -6.53
N GLU A 309 -0.37 -19.19 -6.45
CA GLU A 309 -0.07 -20.18 -5.41
C GLU A 309 -0.06 -19.61 -3.98
N TYR A 310 0.40 -18.36 -3.80
CA TYR A 310 0.61 -17.76 -2.48
C TYR A 310 -0.51 -16.82 -2.03
N LEU A 311 -1.31 -16.29 -2.97
CA LEU A 311 -2.38 -15.33 -2.67
C LEU A 311 -3.78 -15.90 -2.94
N SER A 312 -3.92 -17.08 -3.55
CA SER A 312 -5.21 -17.76 -3.65
C SER A 312 -5.67 -18.23 -2.27
N VAL A 313 -6.92 -17.94 -1.92
CA VAL A 313 -7.58 -18.37 -0.67
C VAL A 313 -7.89 -19.86 -0.69
#